data_AF-Q82A14-F1
#
_entry.id   AF-Q82A14-F1
#
_cell.length_a   1.000
_cell.length_b   1.000
_cell.length_c   1.000
_cell.angle_alpha   90.00
_cell.angle_beta   90.00
_cell.angle_gamma   90.00
#
_symmetry.space_group_name_H-M   'P 1'
#
loop_
_entity.id
_entity.type
_entity.pdbx_description
1 polymer ?
#
loop_
_entity_poly.entity_id
_entity_poly.type
_entity_poly.pdbx_seq_one_letter_code
_entity_poly.pdbx_strand_id
1 'polypeptide(L)'
;MSRTVHHVPTRHRTRPAYWPTGTAGPCTAHALTDHRYSRQELARARRAGRRPVPTRVDRSFAAYVFPRALGAHFWSPYESAARADLRTFRTAACKLLRAAPPGALLAAAEDLDHPPTRHRHRDLW
;
A
#
# COMPACT_ATOMS: atom_id res chain seq x y z
N MET A 1 -2.43 14.18 -2.89
CA MET A 1 -2.64 12.72 -2.87
C MET A 1 -1.87 12.13 -1.70
N SER A 2 -2.56 11.73 -0.63
CA SER A 2 -1.92 10.99 0.47
C SER A 2 -1.76 9.54 0.01
N ARG A 3 -0.52 9.03 0.00
CA ARG A 3 -0.26 7.60 -0.21
C ARG A 3 -0.34 6.95 1.16
N THR A 4 -1.36 6.14 1.39
CA THR A 4 -1.42 5.26 2.55
C THR A 4 -0.28 4.23 2.48
N VAL A 5 0.29 3.91 3.64
CA VAL A 5 1.54 3.13 3.81
C VAL A 5 1.58 1.81 3.04
N HIS A 6 0.42 1.18 2.87
CA HIS A 6 0.30 -0.10 2.16
C HIS A 6 0.81 -0.05 0.71
N HIS A 7 0.92 1.15 0.12
CA HIS A 7 1.40 1.34 -1.25
C HIS A 7 2.90 1.57 -1.36
N VAL A 8 3.66 1.60 -0.25
CA VAL A 8 5.10 1.90 -0.27
C VAL A 8 5.89 0.59 -0.17
N PRO A 9 6.61 0.18 -1.24
CA PRO A 9 7.38 -1.06 -1.24
C PRO A 9 8.40 -1.12 -0.11
N THR A 10 8.66 -2.34 0.39
CA THR A 10 9.57 -2.61 1.50
C THR A 10 10.98 -2.07 1.29
N ARG A 11 11.51 -2.12 0.06
CA ARG A 11 12.84 -1.60 -0.32
C ARG A 11 13.06 -0.10 -0.04
N HIS A 12 11.99 0.66 0.16
CA HIS A 12 12.05 2.09 0.46
C HIS A 12 12.03 2.39 1.96
N ARG A 13 12.07 1.37 2.82
CA ARG A 13 12.14 1.53 4.28
C ARG A 13 13.58 1.79 4.70
N THR A 14 13.80 2.82 5.52
CA THR A 14 15.14 3.22 5.96
C THR A 14 15.41 2.97 7.44
N ARG A 15 14.36 2.84 8.26
CA ARG A 15 14.49 2.39 9.66
C ARG A 15 13.40 1.39 10.00
N PRO A 16 13.72 0.35 10.80
CA PRO A 16 12.70 -0.49 11.39
C PRO A 16 11.84 0.35 12.36
N ALA A 17 10.59 -0.08 12.55
CA ALA A 17 9.62 0.65 13.35
C ALA A 17 9.94 0.48 14.84
N TYR A 18 10.93 1.21 15.33
CA TYR A 18 11.28 1.28 16.74
C TYR A 18 11.22 2.74 17.20
N TRP A 19 10.66 2.96 18.38
CA TRP A 19 10.79 4.22 19.08
C TRP A 19 12.27 4.49 19.42
N PRO A 20 12.66 5.75 19.69
CA PRO A 20 13.99 6.07 20.20
C PRO A 20 14.40 5.27 21.45
N THR A 21 13.40 4.76 22.20
CA THR A 21 13.55 3.95 23.41
C THR A 21 13.71 2.44 23.14
N GLY A 22 13.89 2.01 21.89
CA GLY A 22 14.11 0.60 21.54
C GLY A 22 12.86 -0.29 21.57
N THR A 23 11.68 0.25 21.88
CA THR A 23 10.41 -0.48 21.82
C THR A 23 9.88 -0.51 20.39
N ALA A 24 9.23 -1.62 19.99
CA ALA A 24 8.58 -1.72 18.69
C ALA A 24 7.54 -0.60 18.54
N GLY A 25 7.83 0.35 17.66
CA GLY A 25 6.99 1.50 17.37
C GLY A 25 6.09 1.27 16.17
N PRO A 26 4.96 1.97 16.09
CA PRO A 26 4.06 1.81 14.97
C PRO A 26 4.46 2.67 13.77
N CYS A 27 5.56 3.42 13.81
CA CYS A 27 5.97 4.31 12.72
C CYS A 27 7.21 3.77 12.00
N THR A 28 7.13 3.57 10.67
CA THR A 28 8.27 3.20 9.84
C THR A 28 8.76 4.41 9.05
N ALA A 29 10.06 4.62 9.01
CA ALA A 29 10.66 5.65 8.17
C ALA A 29 10.87 5.13 6.75
N HIS A 30 10.57 5.98 5.77
CA HIS A 30 10.70 5.69 4.36
C HIS A 30 11.53 6.78 3.67
N ALA A 31 12.30 6.38 2.67
CA ALA A 31 12.94 7.28 1.73
C ALA A 31 12.59 6.88 0.28
N LEU A 32 12.13 7.86 -0.48
CA LEU A 32 11.80 7.74 -1.89
C LEU A 32 12.71 8.66 -2.69
N THR A 33 13.34 8.12 -3.72
CA THR A 33 14.11 8.92 -4.68
C THR A 33 13.30 9.04 -5.96
N ASP A 34 12.92 10.28 -6.28
CA ASP A 34 12.24 10.64 -7.52
C ASP A 34 13.20 11.40 -8.44
N HIS A 35 13.05 11.22 -9.75
CA HIS A 35 13.69 12.08 -10.75
C HIS A 35 12.63 13.04 -11.31
N ARG A 36 12.87 14.35 -11.18
CA ARG A 36 11.92 15.38 -11.61
C ARG A 36 12.57 16.28 -12.66
N TYR A 37 11.80 16.63 -13.68
CA TYR A 37 12.18 17.66 -14.64
C TYR A 37 11.56 18.98 -14.23
N SER A 38 12.38 20.02 -14.07
CA SER A 38 11.86 21.37 -13.86
C SER A 38 11.35 21.94 -15.20
N ARG A 39 10.35 22.81 -15.14
CA ARG A 39 9.85 23.51 -16.34
C ARG A 39 10.98 24.28 -17.05
N GLN A 40 11.86 24.89 -16.28
CA GLN A 40 13.01 25.63 -16.79
C GLN A 40 13.99 24.73 -17.55
N GLU A 41 14.29 23.54 -17.01
CA GLU A 41 15.19 22.59 -17.65
C GLU A 41 14.60 22.00 -18.92
N LEU A 42 13.29 21.68 -18.92
CA LEU A 42 12.59 21.25 -20.13
C LEU A 42 12.65 22.32 -21.23
N ALA A 43 12.41 23.59 -20.88
CA ALA A 43 12.48 24.69 -21.83
C ALA A 43 13.90 24.95 -22.36
N ARG A 44 14.92 24.80 -21.49
CA ARG A 44 16.33 24.93 -21.89
C ARG A 44 16.76 23.78 -22.80
N ALA A 45 16.42 22.55 -22.45
CA ALA A 45 16.75 21.36 -23.23
C ALA A 45 16.12 21.43 -24.63
N ARG A 46 14.86 21.86 -24.72
CA ARG A 46 14.17 22.10 -26.00
C ARG A 46 14.90 23.14 -26.86
N ARG A 47 15.28 24.29 -26.28
CA ARG A 47 16.01 25.34 -27.01
C ARG A 47 17.39 24.89 -27.49
N ALA A 48 18.06 24.05 -26.72
CA ALA A 48 19.40 23.56 -27.02
C ALA A 48 19.41 22.24 -27.85
N GLY A 49 18.24 21.73 -28.28
CA GLY A 49 18.15 20.49 -29.06
C GLY A 49 18.69 19.25 -28.33
N ARG A 50 18.75 19.29 -26.99
CA ARG A 50 19.32 18.21 -26.18
C ARG A 50 18.25 17.54 -25.31
N ARG A 51 18.59 16.37 -24.77
CA ARG A 51 17.77 15.70 -23.77
C ARG A 51 17.77 16.50 -22.44
N PRO A 52 16.61 16.66 -21.77
CA PRO A 52 16.56 17.29 -20.45
C PRO A 52 17.24 16.42 -19.39
N VAL A 53 17.94 17.06 -18.47
CA VAL A 53 18.62 16.41 -17.35
C VAL A 53 17.69 16.40 -16.15
N PRO A 54 17.28 15.24 -15.62
CA PRO A 54 16.43 15.19 -14.45
C PRO A 54 17.19 15.62 -13.19
N THR A 55 16.52 16.31 -12.28
CA THR A 55 17.00 16.56 -10.93
C THR A 55 16.54 15.44 -10.02
N ARG A 56 17.47 14.86 -9.26
CA ARG A 56 17.15 13.89 -8.21
C ARG A 56 16.51 14.62 -7.03
N VAL A 57 15.39 14.10 -6.53
CA VAL A 57 14.67 14.59 -5.36
C VAL A 57 14.51 13.44 -4.38
N ASP A 58 15.11 13.56 -3.21
CA ASP A 58 14.95 12.59 -2.14
C ASP A 58 13.86 13.08 -1.18
N ARG A 59 12.88 12.21 -0.89
CA ARG A 59 11.76 12.49 0.00
C ARG A 59 11.78 11.48 1.14
N SER A 60 11.92 11.98 2.36
CA SER A 60 11.77 11.18 3.57
C SER A 60 10.42 11.44 4.22
N PHE A 61 9.79 10.39 4.74
CA PHE A 61 8.61 10.52 5.57
C PHE A 61 8.53 9.38 6.57
N ALA A 62 7.92 9.65 7.72
CA ALA A 62 7.51 8.62 8.66
C ALA A 62 6.03 8.34 8.47
N ALA A 63 5.63 7.08 8.54
CA ALA A 63 4.23 6.73 8.43
C ALA A 63 3.84 5.66 9.43
N TYR A 64 2.62 5.78 9.96
CA TYR A 64 2.04 4.81 10.85
C TYR A 64 1.76 3.51 10.09
N VAL A 65 2.45 2.45 10.47
CA VAL A 65 2.37 1.12 9.93
C VAL A 65 1.79 0.20 10.99
N PHE A 66 0.61 -0.35 10.72
CA PHE A 66 0.08 -1.44 11.52
C PHE A 66 1.07 -2.61 11.49
N PRO A 67 1.45 -3.21 12.63
CA PRO A 67 2.39 -4.34 12.68
C PRO A 67 2.04 -5.49 11.70
N ARG A 68 0.75 -5.69 11.41
CA ARG A 68 0.26 -6.64 10.40
C ARG A 68 0.75 -6.37 8.98
N ALA A 69 0.93 -5.10 8.59
CA ALA A 69 1.51 -4.72 7.29
C ALA A 69 3.03 -4.99 7.21
N LEU A 70 3.65 -5.37 8.33
CA LEU A 70 5.03 -5.83 8.40
C LEU A 70 5.14 -7.36 8.36
N GLY A 71 4.03 -8.09 8.17
CA GLY A 71 4.02 -9.55 8.24
C GLY A 71 4.14 -10.09 9.66
N ALA A 72 3.90 -9.26 10.69
CA ALA A 72 3.83 -9.75 12.05
C ALA A 72 2.64 -10.70 12.20
N HIS A 73 2.93 -11.93 12.63
CA HIS A 73 1.93 -12.95 12.90
C HIS A 73 1.47 -12.79 14.34
N PHE A 74 0.23 -12.33 14.51
CA PHE A 74 -0.48 -12.43 15.78
C PHE A 74 -1.35 -13.68 15.69
N TRP A 75 -1.27 -14.54 16.70
CA TRP A 75 -2.06 -15.77 16.74
C TRP A 75 -3.25 -15.55 17.67
N SER A 76 -4.43 -15.43 17.08
CA SER A 76 -5.71 -15.27 17.78
C SER A 76 -6.72 -16.20 17.12
N PRO A 77 -7.46 -17.05 17.87
CA PRO A 77 -8.46 -17.95 17.31
C PRO A 77 -9.53 -17.21 16.50
N TYR A 78 -9.94 -16.03 16.96
CA TYR A 78 -10.91 -15.17 16.28
C TYR A 78 -10.37 -14.64 14.96
N GLU A 79 -9.10 -14.22 14.93
CA GLU A 79 -8.46 -13.78 13.71
C GLU A 79 -8.32 -14.92 12.69
N SER A 80 -7.97 -16.13 13.15
CA SER A 80 -7.85 -17.30 12.28
C SER A 80 -9.18 -17.62 11.59
N ALA A 81 -10.28 -17.58 12.33
CA ALA A 81 -11.63 -17.77 11.78
C ALA A 81 -11.99 -16.66 10.78
N ALA A 82 -11.85 -15.38 11.18
CA ALA A 82 -12.14 -14.25 10.30
C ALA A 82 -11.31 -14.27 9.01
N ARG A 83 -10.05 -14.74 9.07
CA ARG A 83 -9.19 -14.92 7.89
C ARG A 83 -9.63 -16.08 7.02
N ALA A 84 -10.09 -17.18 7.61
CA ALA A 84 -10.64 -18.29 6.84
C ALA A 84 -11.87 -17.81 6.03
N ASP A 85 -12.77 -17.06 6.68
CA ASP A 85 -13.95 -16.50 6.04
C ASP A 85 -13.58 -15.52 4.92
N LEU A 86 -12.64 -14.61 5.15
CA LEU A 86 -12.13 -13.69 4.12
C LEU A 86 -11.48 -14.43 2.94
N ARG A 87 -10.76 -15.53 3.19
CA ARG A 87 -10.16 -16.35 2.11
C ARG A 87 -11.24 -17.04 1.29
N THR A 88 -12.28 -17.56 1.94
CA THR A 88 -13.44 -18.17 1.30
C THR A 88 -14.18 -17.15 0.43
N PHE A 89 -14.48 -15.98 1.00
CA PHE A 89 -15.09 -14.86 0.27
C PHE A 89 -14.26 -14.44 -0.94
N ARG A 90 -12.95 -14.19 -0.76
CA ARG A 90 -12.06 -13.80 -1.88
C ARG A 90 -12.07 -14.83 -3.00
N THR A 91 -12.06 -16.12 -2.64
CA THR A 91 -12.05 -17.20 -3.61
C THR A 91 -13.37 -17.26 -4.39
N ALA A 92 -14.51 -17.10 -3.71
CA ALA A 92 -15.82 -17.03 -4.34
C ALA A 92 -15.97 -15.79 -5.23
N ALA A 93 -15.60 -14.61 -4.72
CA ALA A 93 -15.62 -13.34 -5.46
C ALA A 93 -14.77 -13.40 -6.73
N CYS A 94 -13.54 -13.93 -6.65
CA CYS A 94 -12.70 -14.10 -7.84
C CYS A 94 -13.31 -15.05 -8.86
N LYS A 95 -14.03 -16.11 -8.44
CA LYS A 95 -14.74 -17.00 -9.37
C LYS A 95 -15.88 -16.26 -10.06
N LEU A 96 -16.68 -15.50 -9.33
CA LEU A 96 -17.79 -14.70 -9.87
C LEU A 96 -17.28 -13.64 -10.86
N LEU A 97 -16.27 -12.86 -10.48
CA LEU A 97 -15.70 -11.83 -11.34
C LEU A 97 -15.05 -12.39 -12.61
N ARG A 98 -14.46 -13.58 -12.55
CA ARG A 98 -13.90 -14.26 -13.73
C ARG A 98 -14.98 -14.82 -14.66
N ALA A 99 -16.15 -15.14 -14.12
CA ALA A 99 -17.31 -15.59 -14.90
C ALA A 99 -18.14 -14.43 -15.47
N ALA A 100 -17.81 -13.18 -15.12
CA ALA A 100 -18.53 -12.01 -15.60
C ALA A 100 -18.37 -11.85 -17.12
N PRO A 101 -19.47 -11.59 -17.86
CA PRO A 101 -19.38 -11.35 -19.30
C PRO A 101 -18.63 -10.05 -19.62
N PRO A 102 -18.08 -9.91 -20.84
CA PRO A 102 -17.39 -8.70 -21.26
C PRO A 102 -18.22 -7.44 -21.01
N GLY A 103 -17.65 -6.45 -20.34
CA GLY A 103 -18.32 -5.19 -19.99
C GLY A 103 -19.13 -5.21 -18.69
N ALA A 104 -19.40 -6.37 -18.09
CA ALA A 104 -20.19 -6.49 -16.86
C ALA A 104 -19.35 -6.58 -15.57
N LEU A 105 -18.02 -6.50 -15.68
CA LEU A 105 -17.10 -6.68 -14.55
C LEU A 105 -17.36 -5.69 -13.41
N LEU A 106 -17.68 -4.43 -13.73
CA LEU A 106 -17.93 -3.39 -12.73
C LEU A 106 -19.24 -3.65 -11.96
N ALA A 107 -20.33 -3.94 -12.68
CA ALA A 107 -21.62 -4.28 -12.06
C ALA A 107 -21.51 -5.55 -11.19
N ALA A 108 -20.83 -6.59 -11.70
CA ALA A 108 -20.58 -7.81 -10.93
C ALA A 108 -19.70 -7.57 -9.69
N ALA A 109 -18.87 -6.52 -9.68
CA ALA A 109 -18.07 -6.14 -8.52
C ALA A 109 -18.88 -5.33 -7.49
N GLU A 110 -19.82 -4.50 -7.95
CA GLU A 110 -20.71 -3.72 -7.09
C GLU A 110 -21.72 -4.62 -6.34
N ASP A 111 -22.17 -5.71 -6.97
CA ASP A 111 -23.07 -6.69 -6.37
C ASP A 111 -22.38 -7.65 -5.36
N LEU A 112 -21.06 -7.55 -5.19
CA LEU A 112 -20.37 -8.35 -4.18
C LEU A 112 -20.69 -7.82 -2.78
N ASP A 113 -21.37 -8.65 -1.98
CA ASP A 113 -21.58 -8.37 -0.55
C ASP A 113 -20.25 -8.48 0.21
N HIS A 114 -19.54 -7.36 0.28
CA HIS A 114 -18.25 -7.28 0.94
C HIS A 114 -18.43 -7.43 2.46
N PRO A 115 -17.85 -8.48 3.08
CA PRO A 115 -17.98 -8.64 4.52
C PRO A 115 -17.34 -7.42 5.23
N PRO A 116 -18.02 -6.84 6.24
CA PRO A 116 -17.48 -5.70 6.96
C PRO A 116 -16.18 -6.12 7.62
N THR A 117 -15.09 -5.43 7.31
CA THR A 117 -13.80 -5.73 7.94
C THR A 117 -13.81 -5.15 9.35
N ARG A 118 -14.18 -5.94 10.36
CA ARG A 118 -14.19 -5.48 11.75
C ARG A 118 -12.82 -5.68 12.37
N HIS A 119 -12.38 -4.67 13.10
CA HIS A 119 -11.12 -4.68 13.81
C HIS A 119 -11.36 -4.49 15.30
N ARG A 120 -10.88 -5.41 16.14
CA ARG A 120 -10.95 -5.30 17.60
C ARG A 120 -9.58 -5.52 18.21
N HIS A 121 -9.08 -4.57 19.00
CA HIS A 121 -7.77 -4.65 19.68
C HIS A 121 -6.61 -5.08 18.79
N ARG A 122 -6.56 -4.56 17.56
CA ARG A 122 -5.57 -4.92 16.52
C ARG A 122 -5.79 -6.29 15.89
N ASP A 123 -6.92 -6.96 16.11
CA ASP A 123 -7.33 -8.23 15.49
C ASP A 123 -8.44 -8.09 14.46
N LEU A 124 -8.43 -8.96 13.45
CA LEU A 124 -9.60 -9.17 12.58
C LEU A 124 -10.65 -9.92 13.40
N TRP A 125 -11.87 -9.42 13.39
CA TRP A 125 -13.00 -9.95 14.15
C TRP A 125 -14.18 -10.22 13.22
#